data_AF-A0A9D6F4Y8-F1
#
_entry.id   AF-A0A9D6F4Y8-F1
#
_cell.length_a   1.000
_cell.length_b   1.000
_cell.length_c   1.000
_cell.angle_alpha   90.00
_cell.angle_beta   90.00
_cell.angle_gamma   90.00
#
_symmetry.space_group_name_H-M   'P 1'
#
loop_
_entity.id
_entity.type
_entity.pdbx_description
1 polymer ?
#
loop_
_entity_poly.entity_id
_entity_poly.type
_entity_poly.pdbx_seq_one_letter_code
_entity_poly.pdbx_strand_id
1 'polypeptide(L)'
;MIHMPRRNVTRFFIPLIDVLILLFCIFLLMEFDSAREVDKQVEIVSEQSESLDLIQAELEQRTTELRQFEEDRPKLIELAELRAELERLRKASQRNLQQQAFVRIIDVNGKDGSISFFDDRRPKDPIVPIVGPKSAQALIDRHKEEAKGRQVYYYFLYPRTGRRFPTTAGQEQDYRTWFKGVANSLVKVGS
;
A
#
# COMPACT_ATOMS: atom_id res chain seq x y z
N MET A 1 -29.69 109.98 51.25
CA MET A 1 -29.94 108.97 50.19
C MET A 1 -28.87 107.90 50.29
N ILE A 2 -29.22 106.70 50.76
CA ILE A 2 -28.30 105.55 50.81
C ILE A 2 -28.79 104.56 49.76
N HIS A 3 -27.99 104.33 48.72
CA HIS A 3 -28.30 103.37 47.67
C HIS A 3 -28.06 101.94 48.19
N MET A 4 -29.06 101.05 48.08
CA MET A 4 -28.87 99.62 48.32
C MET A 4 -28.16 98.93 47.15
N PRO A 5 -27.26 97.96 47.41
CA PRO A 5 -26.48 97.31 46.37
C PRO A 5 -27.32 96.23 45.66
N ARG A 6 -27.44 96.32 44.34
CA ARG A 6 -27.99 95.25 43.49
C ARG A 6 -27.02 94.06 43.51
N ARG A 7 -27.38 92.97 44.18
CA ARG A 7 -26.66 91.69 44.11
C ARG A 7 -26.99 90.99 42.79
N ASN A 8 -25.99 90.81 41.93
CA ASN A 8 -26.11 90.07 40.68
C ASN A 8 -26.34 88.58 40.97
N VAL A 9 -27.44 88.04 40.43
CA VAL A 9 -27.91 86.65 40.55
C VAL A 9 -26.98 85.64 39.83
N THR A 10 -26.03 86.13 39.03
CA THR A 10 -25.15 85.33 38.18
C THR A 10 -24.14 84.46 38.94
N ARG A 11 -23.86 84.70 40.22
CA ARG A 11 -22.84 83.93 40.96
C ARG A 11 -23.29 82.51 41.34
N PHE A 12 -24.60 82.24 41.37
CA PHE A 12 -25.16 80.92 41.70
C PHE A 12 -25.50 80.06 40.49
N PHE A 13 -25.67 80.67 39.31
CA PHE A 13 -26.00 79.93 38.09
C PHE A 13 -24.76 79.31 37.42
N ILE A 14 -23.60 79.95 37.54
CA ILE A 14 -22.34 79.44 36.94
C ILE A 14 -21.98 78.03 37.47
N PRO A 15 -22.01 77.76 38.80
CA PRO A 15 -21.70 76.42 39.32
C PRO A 15 -22.75 75.37 38.95
N LEU A 16 -24.03 75.76 38.85
CA LEU A 16 -25.11 74.83 38.55
C LEU A 16 -25.10 74.41 37.07
N ILE A 17 -24.80 75.34 36.17
CA ILE A 17 -24.60 75.03 34.74
C ILE A 17 -23.39 74.10 34.58
N ASP A 18 -22.30 74.35 35.31
CA ASP A 18 -21.09 73.51 35.26
C ASP A 18 -21.38 72.06 35.68
N VAL A 19 -22.10 71.87 36.80
CA VAL A 19 -22.50 70.53 37.27
C VAL A 19 -23.43 69.82 36.29
N LEU A 20 -24.38 70.52 35.68
CA LEU A 20 -25.28 69.94 34.68
C LEU A 20 -24.55 69.53 33.40
N ILE A 21 -23.58 70.33 32.94
CA ILE A 21 -22.74 69.98 31.80
C ILE A 21 -21.85 68.78 32.14
N LEU A 22 -21.32 68.70 33.36
CA LEU A 22 -20.48 67.59 33.81
C LEU A 22 -21.26 66.28 33.90
N LEU A 23 -22.48 66.31 34.44
CA LEU A 23 -23.41 65.17 34.42
C LEU A 23 -23.77 64.77 32.99
N PHE A 24 -24.07 65.73 32.12
CA PHE A 24 -24.36 65.47 30.72
C PHE A 24 -23.18 64.82 29.98
N CYS A 25 -21.95 65.30 30.22
CA CYS A 25 -20.74 64.72 29.65
C CYS A 25 -20.50 63.28 30.13
N ILE A 26 -20.76 62.97 31.41
CA ILE A 26 -20.66 61.59 31.94
C ILE A 26 -21.71 60.68 31.28
N PHE A 27 -22.95 61.16 31.12
CA PHE A 27 -24.00 60.39 30.47
C PHE A 27 -23.68 60.07 29.01
N LEU A 28 -23.15 61.05 28.26
CA LEU A 28 -22.70 60.81 26.88
C LEU A 28 -21.53 59.81 26.84
N LEU A 29 -20.54 59.93 27.73
CA LEU A 29 -19.42 58.98 27.83
C LEU A 29 -19.89 57.54 28.09
N MET A 30 -20.92 57.34 28.91
CA MET A 30 -21.48 56.02 29.21
C MET A 30 -22.16 55.37 27.99
N GLU A 31 -22.90 56.14 27.18
CA GLU A 31 -23.49 55.63 25.93
C GLU A 31 -22.41 55.20 24.93
N PHE A 32 -21.31 55.95 24.83
CA PHE A 32 -20.19 55.62 23.92
C PHE A 32 -19.45 54.33 24.28
N ASP A 33 -19.30 54.02 25.58
CA ASP A 33 -18.68 52.76 25.99
C ASP A 33 -19.63 51.56 25.84
N SER A 34 -20.94 51.74 26.08
CA SER A 34 -21.91 50.65 25.92
C SER A 34 -22.06 50.18 24.47
N ALA A 35 -22.06 51.11 23.50
CA ALA A 35 -22.08 50.76 22.07
C ALA A 35 -20.82 49.99 21.65
N ARG A 36 -19.65 50.39 22.17
CA ARG A 36 -18.38 49.71 21.88
C ARG A 36 -18.28 48.32 22.47
N GLU A 37 -18.88 48.07 23.64
CA GLU A 37 -18.92 46.73 24.21
C GLU A 37 -19.85 45.80 23.42
N VAL A 38 -21.01 46.28 22.97
CA VAL A 38 -21.93 45.50 22.14
C VAL A 38 -21.29 45.14 20.80
N ASP A 39 -20.60 46.08 20.14
CA ASP A 39 -19.91 45.80 18.87
C ASP A 39 -18.82 44.73 19.04
N LYS A 40 -18.02 44.80 20.11
CA LYS A 40 -17.02 43.76 20.43
C LYS A 40 -17.66 42.40 20.72
N GLN A 41 -18.80 42.38 21.38
CA GLN A 41 -19.49 41.15 21.73
C GLN A 41 -20.09 40.47 20.50
N VAL A 42 -20.60 41.27 19.55
CA VAL A 42 -21.07 40.79 18.24
C VAL A 42 -19.91 40.21 17.42
N GLU A 43 -18.76 40.87 17.42
CA GLU A 43 -17.55 40.38 16.72
C GLU A 43 -17.08 39.02 17.29
N ILE A 44 -17.00 38.89 18.62
CA ILE A 44 -16.62 37.63 19.30
C ILE A 44 -17.61 36.50 18.99
N VAL A 45 -18.92 36.78 19.00
CA VAL A 45 -19.96 35.77 18.71
C VAL A 45 -19.91 35.35 17.24
N SER A 46 -19.58 36.27 16.33
CA SER A 46 -19.36 35.94 14.91
C SER A 46 -18.16 35.03 14.74
N GLU A 47 -17.01 35.36 15.33
CA GLU A 47 -15.79 34.53 15.28
C GLU A 47 -16.00 33.14 15.89
N GLN A 48 -16.74 33.05 17.00
CA GLN A 48 -17.07 31.78 17.63
C GLN A 48 -18.03 30.94 16.77
N SER A 49 -18.98 31.56 16.08
CA SER A 49 -19.90 30.85 15.20
C SER A 49 -19.17 30.28 13.98
N GLU A 50 -18.27 31.06 13.36
CA GLU A 50 -17.42 30.58 12.27
C GLU A 50 -16.51 29.42 12.72
N SER A 51 -15.94 29.50 13.93
CA SER A 51 -15.15 28.41 14.49
C SER A 51 -15.99 27.15 14.76
N LEU A 52 -17.24 27.30 15.19
CA LEU A 52 -18.13 26.16 15.44
C LEU A 52 -18.54 25.48 14.13
N ASP A 53 -18.83 26.26 13.09
CA ASP A 53 -19.17 25.72 11.76
C ASP A 53 -18.00 24.92 11.17
N LEU A 54 -16.76 25.41 11.32
CA LEU A 54 -15.56 24.68 10.89
C LEU A 54 -15.36 23.38 11.67
N ILE A 55 -15.54 23.41 12.99
CA ILE A 55 -15.42 22.21 13.83
C ILE A 55 -16.51 21.20 13.47
N GLN A 56 -17.73 21.66 13.21
CA GLN A 56 -18.84 20.79 12.84
C GLN A 56 -18.62 20.13 11.47
N ALA A 57 -18.13 20.88 10.48
CA ALA A 57 -17.76 20.34 9.18
C ALA A 57 -16.66 19.26 9.26
N GLU A 58 -15.61 19.49 10.07
CA GLU A 58 -14.55 18.49 10.31
C GLU A 58 -15.14 17.23 10.99
N LEU A 59 -16.04 17.39 11.95
CA LEU A 59 -16.67 16.29 12.67
C LEU A 59 -17.55 15.43 11.75
N GLU A 60 -18.31 16.06 10.85
CA GLU A 60 -19.11 15.39 9.83
C GLU A 60 -18.22 14.62 8.83
N GLN A 61 -17.11 15.21 8.41
CA GLN A 61 -16.13 14.55 7.55
C GLN A 61 -15.54 13.30 8.23
N ARG A 62 -15.08 13.44 9.48
CA ARG A 62 -14.53 12.31 10.26
C ARG A 62 -15.53 11.20 10.50
N THR A 63 -16.79 11.56 10.75
CA THR A 63 -17.86 10.57 10.94
C THR A 63 -18.13 9.79 9.65
N THR A 64 -18.06 10.46 8.50
CA THR A 64 -18.21 9.82 7.19
C THR A 64 -17.05 8.87 6.89
N GLU A 65 -15.82 9.28 7.17
CA GLU A 65 -14.63 8.42 7.02
C GLU A 65 -14.72 7.16 7.91
N LEU A 66 -15.11 7.32 9.19
CA LEU A 66 -15.28 6.19 10.11
C LEU A 66 -16.33 5.20 9.62
N ARG A 67 -17.45 5.69 9.09
CA ARG A 67 -18.50 4.83 8.53
C ARG A 67 -18.01 4.05 7.31
N GLN A 68 -17.22 4.67 6.43
CA GLN A 68 -16.60 3.97 5.31
C GLN A 68 -15.65 2.86 5.79
N PHE A 69 -14.83 3.12 6.82
CA PHE A 69 -13.97 2.10 7.39
C PHE A 69 -14.75 0.94 8.03
N GLU A 70 -15.88 1.21 8.68
CA GLU A 70 -16.76 0.18 9.23
C GLU A 70 -17.38 -0.69 8.13
N GLU A 71 -17.79 -0.09 7.02
CA GLU A 71 -18.34 -0.81 5.84
C GLU A 71 -17.29 -1.67 5.12
N ASP A 72 -16.02 -1.25 5.13
CA ASP A 72 -14.92 -1.99 4.48
C ASP A 72 -14.31 -3.07 5.38
N ARG A 73 -14.48 -2.97 6.70
CA ARG A 73 -14.01 -3.97 7.67
C ARG A 73 -14.40 -5.42 7.33
N PRO A 74 -15.66 -5.76 7.00
CA PRO A 74 -16.03 -7.13 6.64
C PRO A 74 -15.33 -7.61 5.35
N LYS A 75 -15.17 -6.73 4.35
CA LYS A 75 -14.48 -7.08 3.09
C LYS A 75 -13.01 -7.43 3.34
N LEU A 76 -12.36 -6.71 4.26
CA LEU A 76 -10.97 -6.99 4.64
C LEU A 76 -10.82 -8.33 5.37
N ILE A 77 -11.80 -8.70 6.20
CA ILE A 77 -11.82 -10.01 6.88
C ILE A 77 -11.98 -11.12 5.84
N GLU A 78 -12.93 -11.00 4.92
CA GLU A 78 -13.16 -11.97 3.85
C GLU A 78 -11.92 -12.14 2.96
N LEU A 79 -11.26 -11.03 2.60
CA LEU A 79 -10.00 -11.08 1.83
C LEU A 79 -8.87 -11.78 2.60
N ALA A 80 -8.79 -11.59 3.92
CA ALA A 80 -7.81 -12.26 4.76
C ALA A 80 -8.07 -13.78 4.81
N GLU A 81 -9.33 -14.20 4.94
CA GLU A 81 -9.74 -15.61 4.93
C GLU A 81 -9.46 -16.27 3.58
N LEU A 82 -9.83 -15.62 2.47
CA LEU A 82 -9.55 -16.11 1.12
C LEU A 82 -8.05 -16.28 0.87
N ARG A 83 -7.22 -15.33 1.33
CA ARG A 83 -5.76 -15.44 1.25
C ARG A 83 -5.23 -16.60 2.08
N ALA A 84 -5.73 -16.78 3.30
CA ALA A 84 -5.33 -17.88 4.16
C ALA A 84 -5.68 -19.25 3.54
N GLU A 85 -6.86 -19.37 2.94
CA GLU A 85 -7.29 -20.60 2.27
C GLU A 85 -6.47 -20.88 1.00
N LEU A 86 -6.19 -19.86 0.19
CA LEU A 86 -5.28 -20.00 -0.96
C LEU A 86 -3.89 -20.48 -0.55
N GLU A 87 -3.33 -19.93 0.53
CA GLU A 87 -2.03 -20.36 1.04
C GLU A 87 -2.08 -21.80 1.59
N ARG A 88 -3.18 -22.20 2.23
CA ARG A 88 -3.39 -23.57 2.68
C ARG A 88 -3.44 -24.54 1.49
N LEU A 89 -4.22 -24.22 0.47
CA LEU A 89 -4.34 -25.01 -0.75
C LEU A 89 -3.00 -25.11 -1.50
N ARG A 90 -2.27 -24.00 -1.63
CA ARG A 90 -0.91 -24.00 -2.20
C ARG A 90 0.02 -24.92 -1.44
N LYS A 91 0.05 -24.83 -0.12
CA LYS A 91 0.89 -25.70 0.73
C LYS A 91 0.50 -27.17 0.60
N ALA A 92 -0.80 -27.49 0.55
CA ALA A 92 -1.28 -28.86 0.36
C ALA A 92 -0.87 -29.43 -1.01
N SER A 93 -1.08 -28.65 -2.08
CA SER A 93 -0.69 -29.02 -3.45
C SER A 93 0.83 -29.17 -3.59
N GLN A 94 1.61 -28.22 -3.06
CA GLN A 94 3.07 -28.28 -3.08
C GLN A 94 3.60 -29.48 -2.29
N ARG A 95 3.02 -29.83 -1.15
CA ARG A 95 3.43 -31.03 -0.39
C ARG A 95 3.16 -32.31 -1.16
N ASN A 96 2.00 -32.44 -1.80
CA ASN A 96 1.70 -33.60 -2.65
C ASN A 96 2.67 -33.70 -3.84
N LEU A 97 2.93 -32.58 -4.53
CA LEU A 97 3.89 -32.55 -5.64
C LEU A 97 5.33 -32.83 -5.17
N GLN A 98 5.77 -32.28 -4.04
CA GLN A 98 7.10 -32.54 -3.50
C GLN A 98 7.24 -33.96 -2.94
N GLN A 99 6.17 -34.60 -2.48
CA GLN A 99 6.20 -35.99 -2.04
C GLN A 99 6.18 -36.95 -3.23
N GLN A 100 5.45 -36.63 -4.30
CA GLN A 100 5.28 -37.50 -5.45
C GLN A 100 6.34 -37.29 -6.54
N ALA A 101 6.82 -36.06 -6.75
CA ALA A 101 7.69 -35.71 -7.87
C ALA A 101 9.14 -35.49 -7.43
N PHE A 102 10.09 -36.18 -8.07
CA PHE A 102 11.52 -35.99 -7.91
C PHE A 102 12.03 -35.06 -9.01
N VAL A 103 12.12 -33.77 -8.68
CA VAL A 103 12.44 -32.71 -9.66
C VAL A 103 13.95 -32.61 -9.86
N ARG A 104 14.38 -32.55 -11.13
CA ARG A 104 15.77 -32.38 -11.56
C ARG A 104 15.85 -31.27 -12.60
N ILE A 105 16.84 -30.39 -12.46
CA ILE A 105 17.02 -29.25 -13.35
C ILE A 105 18.09 -29.60 -14.38
N ILE A 106 17.80 -29.34 -15.66
CA ILE A 106 18.74 -29.48 -16.77
C ILE A 106 18.99 -28.07 -17.31
N ASP A 107 20.25 -27.66 -17.31
CA ASP A 107 20.66 -26.36 -17.82
C ASP A 107 20.92 -26.45 -19.32
N VAL A 108 20.26 -25.57 -20.08
CA VAL A 108 20.49 -25.38 -21.51
C VAL A 108 21.49 -24.25 -21.70
N ASN A 109 22.63 -24.56 -22.31
CA ASN A 109 23.67 -23.58 -22.60
C ASN A 109 23.21 -22.61 -23.71
N GLY A 110 23.31 -21.31 -23.45
CA GLY A 110 22.93 -20.26 -24.42
C GLY A 110 23.96 -19.95 -25.50
N LYS A 111 25.05 -20.71 -25.62
CA LYS A 111 26.01 -20.57 -26.73
C LYS A 111 25.72 -21.55 -27.86
N ASP A 112 25.48 -22.81 -27.52
CA ASP A 112 25.38 -23.94 -28.45
C ASP A 112 24.10 -24.78 -28.29
N GLY A 113 23.25 -24.46 -27.31
CA GLY A 113 22.05 -25.21 -26.98
C GLY A 113 22.31 -26.52 -26.23
N SER A 114 23.56 -26.84 -25.91
CA SER A 114 23.92 -28.07 -25.21
C SER A 114 23.26 -28.16 -23.84
N ILE A 115 22.84 -29.37 -23.46
CA ILE A 115 22.20 -29.61 -22.15
C ILE A 115 23.19 -30.25 -21.18
N SER A 116 23.14 -29.80 -19.93
CA SER A 116 23.96 -30.33 -18.85
C SER A 116 23.16 -30.46 -17.56
N PHE A 117 23.59 -31.37 -16.69
CA PHE A 117 22.99 -31.60 -15.38
C PHE A 117 24.01 -31.27 -14.30
N PHE A 118 23.58 -30.50 -13.29
CA PHE A 118 24.40 -30.20 -12.13
C PHE A 118 24.26 -31.29 -11.06
N ASP A 119 25.35 -32.00 -10.78
CA ASP A 119 25.45 -33.10 -9.83
C ASP A 119 26.31 -32.69 -8.62
N ASP A 120 25.65 -32.33 -7.52
CA ASP A 120 26.28 -31.97 -6.24
C ASP A 120 27.21 -33.05 -5.67
N ARG A 121 27.06 -34.31 -6.10
CA ARG A 121 27.89 -35.42 -5.61
C ARG A 121 29.29 -35.41 -6.21
N ARG A 122 29.56 -34.57 -7.22
CA ARG A 122 30.85 -34.44 -7.89
C ARG A 122 31.45 -33.06 -7.65
N PRO A 123 31.99 -32.77 -6.45
CA PRO A 123 32.49 -31.44 -6.11
C PRO A 123 33.65 -30.94 -6.98
N LYS A 124 34.38 -31.85 -7.67
CA LYS A 124 35.48 -31.48 -8.59
C LYS A 124 35.00 -31.15 -10.01
N ASP A 125 33.88 -31.74 -10.44
CA ASP A 125 33.30 -31.53 -11.76
C ASP A 125 31.78 -31.78 -11.68
N PRO A 126 31.01 -30.80 -11.18
CA PRO A 126 29.60 -30.97 -10.91
C PRO A 126 28.76 -30.90 -12.19
N ILE A 127 29.32 -30.48 -13.32
CA ILE A 127 28.58 -30.31 -14.56
C ILE A 127 28.71 -31.59 -15.39
N VAL A 128 27.62 -32.32 -15.52
CA VAL A 128 27.55 -33.54 -16.34
C VAL A 128 26.94 -33.20 -17.71
N PRO A 129 27.72 -33.17 -18.80
CA PRO A 129 27.19 -32.90 -20.13
C PRO A 129 26.35 -34.09 -20.65
N ILE A 130 25.26 -33.78 -21.35
CA ILE A 130 24.35 -34.78 -21.94
C ILE A 130 24.47 -34.70 -23.46
N VAL A 131 25.39 -35.49 -24.02
CA VAL A 131 25.85 -35.38 -25.42
C VAL A 131 25.10 -36.33 -26.38
N GLY A 132 24.12 -37.11 -25.89
CA GLY A 132 23.34 -38.01 -26.72
C GLY A 132 22.25 -38.85 -26.01
N PRO A 133 21.55 -39.73 -26.75
CA PRO A 133 20.47 -40.55 -26.21
C PRO A 133 20.94 -41.52 -25.13
N LYS A 134 22.13 -42.11 -25.29
CA LYS A 134 22.70 -43.04 -24.29
C LYS A 134 23.01 -42.33 -22.96
N SER A 135 23.58 -41.13 -23.01
CA SER A 135 23.85 -40.33 -21.80
C SER A 135 22.57 -39.87 -21.13
N ALA A 136 21.56 -39.47 -21.91
CA ALA A 136 20.26 -39.09 -21.38
C ALA A 136 19.56 -40.27 -20.69
N GLN A 137 19.57 -41.45 -21.32
CA GLN A 137 18.98 -42.65 -20.75
C GLN A 137 19.69 -43.08 -19.45
N ALA A 138 21.02 -43.10 -19.43
CA ALA A 138 21.79 -43.41 -18.22
C ALA A 138 21.50 -42.43 -17.07
N LEU A 139 21.32 -41.13 -17.39
CA LEU A 139 20.92 -40.12 -16.41
C LEU A 139 19.50 -40.37 -15.88
N ILE A 140 18.56 -40.73 -16.77
CA ILE A 140 17.17 -41.06 -16.42
C ILE A 140 17.12 -42.27 -15.50
N ASP A 141 17.83 -43.33 -15.82
CA ASP A 141 17.82 -44.57 -15.04
C ASP A 141 18.40 -44.33 -13.65
N ARG A 142 19.54 -43.62 -13.58
CA ARG A 142 20.12 -43.18 -12.29
C ARG A 142 19.14 -42.36 -11.45
N HIS A 143 18.45 -41.39 -12.06
CA HIS A 143 17.50 -40.56 -11.30
C HIS A 143 16.23 -41.32 -10.91
N LYS A 144 15.80 -42.32 -11.68
CA LYS A 144 14.69 -43.21 -11.30
C LYS A 144 15.04 -44.06 -10.08
N GLU A 145 16.27 -44.59 -10.02
CA GLU A 145 16.77 -45.29 -8.84
C GLU A 145 16.84 -44.36 -7.62
N GLU A 146 17.38 -43.15 -7.79
CA GLU A 146 17.45 -42.15 -6.72
C GLU A 146 16.08 -41.68 -6.22
N ALA A 147 15.08 -41.65 -7.11
CA ALA A 147 13.73 -41.22 -6.78
C ALA A 147 13.00 -42.19 -5.84
N LYS A 148 13.49 -43.43 -5.67
CA LYS A 148 12.94 -44.46 -4.75
C LYS A 148 11.42 -44.62 -4.88
N GLY A 149 10.92 -44.66 -6.12
CA GLY A 149 9.48 -44.80 -6.42
C GLY A 149 8.72 -43.49 -6.63
N ARG A 150 9.36 -42.32 -6.47
CA ARG A 150 8.80 -41.02 -6.87
C ARG A 150 8.88 -40.83 -8.38
N GLN A 151 7.95 -40.05 -8.93
CA GLN A 151 7.92 -39.72 -10.36
C GLN A 151 9.01 -38.70 -10.68
N VAL A 152 9.97 -39.05 -11.54
CA VAL A 152 11.02 -38.12 -11.97
C VAL A 152 10.42 -37.06 -12.90
N TYR A 153 10.71 -35.79 -12.62
CA TYR A 153 10.33 -34.65 -13.46
C TYR A 153 11.56 -33.81 -13.81
N TYR A 154 11.76 -33.55 -15.10
CA TYR A 154 12.88 -32.72 -15.58
C TYR A 154 12.43 -31.31 -15.96
N TYR A 155 13.05 -30.32 -15.34
CA TYR A 155 12.85 -28.91 -15.69
C TYR A 155 14.05 -28.39 -16.48
N PHE A 156 13.81 -28.03 -17.75
CA PHE A 156 14.82 -27.46 -18.64
C PHE A 156 14.90 -25.95 -18.43
N LEU A 157 16.02 -25.48 -17.92
CA LEU A 157 16.29 -24.06 -17.70
C LEU A 157 16.88 -23.45 -18.97
N TYR A 158 16.12 -22.53 -19.58
CA TYR A 158 16.55 -21.78 -20.75
C TYR A 158 17.30 -20.51 -20.34
N PRO A 159 18.33 -20.11 -21.10
CA PRO A 159 19.08 -18.89 -20.84
C PRO A 159 18.18 -17.66 -21.00
N ARG A 160 18.35 -16.67 -20.11
CA ARG A 160 17.55 -15.42 -20.11
C ARG A 160 17.99 -14.41 -21.17
N THR A 161 19.10 -14.65 -21.85
CA THR A 161 19.58 -13.80 -22.94
C THR A 161 18.65 -13.99 -24.16
N GLY A 162 18.30 -12.90 -24.85
CA GLY A 162 17.22 -12.84 -25.85
C GLY A 162 17.32 -13.72 -27.11
N ARG A 163 18.20 -14.72 -27.12
CA ARG A 163 18.23 -15.77 -28.14
C ARG A 163 17.37 -16.94 -27.66
N ARG A 164 16.32 -17.28 -28.40
CA ARG A 164 15.58 -18.54 -28.20
C ARG A 164 16.52 -19.69 -28.54
N PHE A 165 17.02 -20.37 -27.51
CA PHE A 165 17.68 -21.65 -27.64
C PHE A 165 16.71 -22.76 -27.20
N PRO A 166 16.81 -23.97 -27.76
CA PRO A 166 17.74 -24.41 -28.81
C PRO A 166 17.55 -23.67 -30.15
N THR A 167 18.66 -23.34 -30.80
CA THR A 167 18.70 -22.50 -32.03
C THR A 167 18.22 -23.23 -33.28
N THR A 168 18.11 -24.56 -33.23
CA THR A 168 17.74 -25.39 -34.37
C THR A 168 16.56 -26.26 -33.98
N ALA A 169 15.48 -26.25 -34.77
CA ALA A 169 14.28 -27.07 -34.53
C ALA A 169 14.60 -28.57 -34.35
N GLY A 170 15.70 -29.06 -34.94
CA GLY A 170 16.18 -30.43 -34.77
C GLY A 170 16.70 -30.76 -33.37
N GLN A 171 17.45 -29.87 -32.72
CA GLN A 171 18.03 -30.13 -31.39
C GLN A 171 16.95 -30.28 -30.30
N GLU A 172 15.89 -29.47 -30.36
CA GLU A 172 14.77 -29.60 -29.44
C GLU A 172 14.05 -30.95 -29.61
N GLN A 173 13.87 -31.36 -30.87
CA GLN A 173 13.25 -32.63 -31.20
C GLN A 173 14.10 -33.82 -30.74
N ASP A 174 15.43 -33.70 -30.81
CA ASP A 174 16.35 -34.69 -30.26
C ASP A 174 16.16 -34.82 -28.75
N TYR A 175 16.15 -33.70 -28.01
CA TYR A 175 15.92 -33.71 -26.56
C TYR A 175 14.55 -34.27 -26.19
N ARG A 176 13.50 -33.92 -26.94
CA ARG A 176 12.17 -34.54 -26.77
C ARG A 176 12.21 -36.04 -26.97
N THR A 177 12.95 -36.50 -27.97
CA THR A 177 13.09 -37.93 -28.26
C THR A 177 13.83 -38.64 -27.12
N TRP A 178 14.91 -38.05 -26.63
CA TRP A 178 15.72 -38.62 -25.54
C TRP A 178 14.94 -38.69 -24.21
N PHE A 179 14.10 -37.69 -23.93
CA PHE A 179 13.33 -37.58 -22.68
C PHE A 179 11.85 -37.98 -22.82
N LYS A 180 11.44 -38.63 -23.94
CA LYS A 180 10.03 -39.00 -24.22
C LYS A 180 9.39 -39.86 -23.13
N GLY A 181 10.17 -40.69 -22.45
CA GLY A 181 9.71 -41.62 -21.42
C GLY A 181 9.60 -41.04 -20.01
N VAL A 182 9.82 -39.73 -19.83
CA VAL A 182 9.80 -39.05 -18.52
C VAL A 182 9.09 -37.70 -18.62
N ALA A 183 8.43 -37.30 -17.53
CA ALA A 183 7.74 -36.01 -17.47
C ALA A 183 8.77 -34.87 -17.52
N ASN A 184 8.56 -33.86 -18.36
CA ASN A 184 9.51 -32.76 -18.54
C ASN A 184 8.85 -31.44 -18.99
N SER A 185 9.59 -30.34 -18.88
CA SER A 185 9.12 -28.98 -19.19
C SER A 185 9.41 -28.49 -20.62
N LEU A 186 9.83 -29.37 -21.55
CA LEU A 186 10.10 -28.97 -22.94
C LEU A 186 8.78 -28.51 -23.60
N VAL A 187 8.62 -27.20 -23.80
CA VAL A 187 7.39 -26.52 -24.26
C VAL A 187 7.01 -27.00 -25.66
N LYS A 188 5.88 -27.70 -25.86
CA LYS A 188 5.43 -28.09 -27.21
C LYS A 188 5.39 -26.87 -28.13
N VAL A 189 6.30 -26.79 -29.10
CA VAL A 189 6.22 -25.80 -30.18
C VAL A 189 5.11 -26.28 -31.12
N GLY A 190 3.93 -25.69 -30.99
CA GLY A 190 2.82 -25.89 -31.92
C GLY A 190 1.78 -26.93 -31.50
N SER A 191 0.66 -26.44 -30.98
CA SER A 191 -0.67 -26.91 -31.35
C SER A 191 -1.41 -25.72 -31.96
#